data_AF-G7JGG7-F1
#
_entry.id   AF-G7JGG7-F1
#
_cell.length_a   1.000
_cell.length_b   1.000
_cell.length_c   1.000
_cell.angle_alpha   90.00
_cell.angle_beta   90.00
_cell.angle_gamma   90.00
#
_symmetry.space_group_name_H-M   'P 1'
#
loop_
_entity.id
_entity.type
_entity.pdbx_description
1 polymer ?
#
loop_
_entity_poly.entity_id
_entity_poly.type
_entity_poly.pdbx_seq_one_letter_code
_entity_poly.pdbx_strand_id
1 'polypeptide(L)'
;MSAASGTSEEETRVSSGDNIHPRLDVYIWDMDETLILLNSLLKSSYAEAFNGLKDVQKGVELGKMWENLILQLCDDHFFYEQIESYNKPFLDVLSKYDDGKDLSDYDFNQDELGPPLDDANKRKLAYRHRIIAEKYLQGLHNILDQETIKVWNNLYNKTDEYTDKWLSSARACLTECSGENKDVVSSITYANTSTDSINAKHHHVNVLVTAGSLIPSLVKCLLFHLDSLITHGNVYSSWKWGKFNVPMDQGSLQPSQCSLLCNW
;
A
#
# COMPACT_ATOMS: atom_id res chain seq x y z
N MET A 1 37.24 -77.96 2.22
CA MET A 1 37.58 -76.78 3.05
C MET A 1 37.22 -75.55 2.21
N SER A 2 35.94 -75.20 2.14
CA SER A 2 35.28 -74.14 2.94
C SER A 2 36.02 -72.80 2.92
N ALA A 3 35.53 -71.87 2.09
CA ALA A 3 34.93 -70.61 2.56
C ALA A 3 34.47 -69.79 1.34
N ALA A 4 33.17 -69.70 1.13
CA ALA A 4 32.54 -68.67 0.33
C ALA A 4 31.77 -67.77 1.30
N SER A 5 32.25 -66.53 1.51
CA SER A 5 31.46 -65.48 2.14
C SER A 5 31.26 -64.38 1.11
N GLY A 6 30.14 -64.44 0.40
CA GLY A 6 29.61 -63.30 -0.33
C GLY A 6 29.00 -62.33 0.68
N THR A 7 29.64 -61.19 0.85
CA THR A 7 29.13 -60.03 1.59
C THR A 7 27.96 -59.42 0.82
N SER A 8 26.79 -59.37 1.43
CA SER A 8 25.60 -58.66 0.94
C SER A 8 25.83 -57.16 1.01
N GLU A 9 25.76 -56.49 -0.12
CA GLU A 9 25.73 -55.02 -0.24
C GLU A 9 24.43 -54.49 0.39
N GLU A 10 24.58 -53.74 1.47
CA GLU A 10 23.48 -53.03 2.13
C GLU A 10 23.24 -51.72 1.36
N GLU A 11 22.30 -51.79 0.42
CA GLU A 11 21.85 -50.66 -0.38
C GLU A 11 21.18 -49.64 0.55
N THR A 12 21.94 -48.61 0.92
CA THR A 12 21.48 -47.51 1.77
C THR A 12 20.43 -46.72 0.99
N ARG A 13 19.15 -47.04 1.20
CA ARG A 13 18.03 -46.19 0.76
C ARG A 13 18.16 -44.84 1.46
N VAL A 14 18.73 -43.87 0.75
CA VAL A 14 18.61 -42.45 1.07
C VAL A 14 17.12 -42.13 1.03
N SER A 15 16.51 -42.05 2.20
CA SER A 15 15.20 -41.46 2.39
C SER A 15 15.29 -40.02 1.91
N SER A 16 14.72 -39.75 0.73
CA SER A 16 14.40 -38.39 0.30
C SER A 16 13.34 -37.87 1.27
N GLY A 17 13.80 -37.20 2.33
CA GLY A 17 12.90 -36.40 3.14
C GLY A 17 12.23 -35.38 2.23
N ASP A 18 10.90 -35.48 2.10
CA ASP A 18 10.10 -34.49 1.41
C ASP A 18 10.29 -33.15 2.14
N ASN A 19 11.20 -32.32 1.63
CA ASN A 19 11.30 -30.93 2.02
C ASN A 19 10.03 -30.24 1.50
N ILE A 20 9.00 -30.22 2.35
CA ILE A 20 7.78 -29.46 2.12
C ILE A 20 8.18 -27.98 2.10
N HIS A 21 8.38 -27.45 0.91
CA HIS A 21 8.62 -26.03 0.72
C HIS A 21 7.33 -25.26 1.05
N PRO A 22 7.39 -24.24 1.92
CA PRO A 22 6.24 -23.38 2.15
C PRO A 22 5.86 -22.73 0.81
N ARG A 23 4.59 -22.87 0.42
CA ARG A 23 4.05 -22.22 -0.77
C ARG A 23 3.69 -20.79 -0.42
N LEU A 24 4.25 -19.85 -1.18
CA LEU A 24 3.99 -18.42 -1.09
C LEU A 24 3.13 -18.01 -2.29
N ASP A 25 1.91 -17.56 -2.04
CA ASP A 25 1.06 -16.95 -3.08
C ASP A 25 1.17 -15.42 -2.95
N VAL A 26 1.56 -14.75 -4.04
CA VAL A 26 1.70 -13.28 -4.10
C VAL A 26 0.61 -12.71 -5.00
N TYR A 27 -0.22 -11.83 -4.46
CA TYR A 27 -1.28 -11.14 -5.17
C TYR A 27 -0.85 -9.71 -5.47
N ILE A 28 -0.84 -9.34 -6.75
CA ILE A 28 -0.45 -8.01 -7.19
C ILE A 28 -1.72 -7.26 -7.58
N TRP A 29 -1.93 -6.12 -6.93
CA TRP A 29 -3.12 -5.29 -7.08
C TRP A 29 -2.77 -3.94 -7.69
N ASP A 30 -3.68 -3.42 -8.52
CA ASP A 30 -3.73 -1.99 -8.82
C ASP A 30 -4.64 -1.27 -7.79
N MET A 31 -4.48 0.05 -7.67
CA MET A 31 -5.23 0.86 -6.71
C MET A 31 -6.47 1.49 -7.33
N ASP A 32 -6.25 2.47 -8.21
CA ASP A 32 -7.30 3.34 -8.74
C ASP A 32 -8.13 2.58 -9.78
N GLU A 33 -9.45 2.67 -9.66
CA GLU A 33 -10.42 1.93 -10.47
C GLU A 33 -10.34 0.39 -10.35
N THR A 34 -9.61 -0.11 -9.34
CA THR A 34 -9.53 -1.53 -8.99
C THR A 34 -9.94 -1.75 -7.53
N LEU A 35 -9.14 -1.26 -6.57
CA LEU A 35 -9.46 -1.37 -5.14
C LEU A 35 -10.33 -0.19 -4.66
N ILE A 36 -10.16 0.98 -5.28
CA ILE A 36 -10.90 2.20 -4.97
C ILE A 36 -11.47 2.81 -6.25
N LEU A 37 -12.53 3.61 -6.12
CA LEU A 37 -13.11 4.38 -7.21
C LEU A 37 -12.94 5.86 -6.87
N LEU A 38 -12.10 6.58 -7.61
CA LEU A 38 -11.85 8.01 -7.35
C LEU A 38 -11.93 8.81 -8.64
N ASN A 39 -11.19 8.39 -9.66
CA ASN A 39 -11.16 9.06 -10.95
C ASN A 39 -12.53 8.98 -11.63
N SER A 40 -13.18 7.82 -11.55
CA SER A 40 -14.53 7.63 -12.10
C SER A 40 -15.62 8.41 -11.37
N LEU A 41 -15.43 8.69 -10.07
CA LEU A 41 -16.30 9.60 -9.32
C LEU A 41 -16.08 11.05 -9.77
N LEU A 42 -14.82 11.50 -9.85
CA LEU A 42 -14.46 12.86 -10.25
C LEU A 42 -14.90 13.20 -11.68
N LYS A 43 -14.75 12.25 -12.61
CA LYS A 43 -15.06 12.41 -14.05
C LYS A 43 -16.50 12.03 -14.41
N SER A 44 -17.39 11.84 -13.43
CA SER A 44 -18.78 11.35 -13.57
C SER A 44 -18.96 9.98 -14.26
N SER A 45 -17.90 9.38 -14.80
CA SER A 45 -17.97 8.17 -15.62
C SER A 45 -18.49 6.95 -14.86
N TYR A 46 -18.32 6.90 -13.53
CA TYR A 46 -18.95 5.86 -12.70
C TYR A 46 -20.48 5.95 -12.85
N ALA A 47 -21.06 7.13 -12.63
CA ALA A 47 -22.51 7.32 -12.64
C ALA A 47 -23.12 7.14 -14.04
N GLU A 48 -22.43 7.65 -15.06
CA GLU A 48 -22.86 7.57 -16.46
C GLU A 48 -22.97 6.13 -16.96
N ALA A 49 -22.14 5.22 -16.44
CA ALA A 49 -22.20 3.79 -16.77
C ALA A 49 -23.52 3.11 -16.33
N PHE A 50 -24.29 3.72 -15.42
CA PHE A 50 -25.55 3.17 -14.90
C PHE A 50 -26.80 3.72 -15.60
N ASN A 51 -26.66 4.34 -16.78
CA ASN A 51 -27.79 4.79 -17.62
C ASN A 51 -28.83 5.63 -16.85
N GLY A 52 -28.38 6.53 -15.98
CA GLY A 52 -29.23 7.44 -15.21
C GLY A 52 -29.81 6.88 -13.90
N LEU A 53 -29.43 5.66 -13.49
CA LEU A 53 -29.85 5.07 -12.20
C LEU A 53 -29.06 5.63 -11.00
N LYS A 54 -27.96 6.33 -11.25
CA LYS A 54 -27.11 6.95 -10.22
C LYS A 54 -27.16 8.47 -10.31
N ASP A 55 -27.15 9.13 -9.16
CA ASP A 55 -27.06 10.58 -9.06
C ASP A 55 -25.63 11.06 -9.36
N VAL A 56 -25.44 11.60 -10.57
CA VAL A 56 -24.16 12.10 -11.07
C VAL A 56 -23.56 13.16 -10.15
N GLN A 57 -24.37 14.11 -9.67
CA GLN A 57 -23.90 15.22 -8.86
C GLN A 57 -23.38 14.70 -7.51
N LYS A 58 -24.13 13.80 -6.89
CA LYS A 58 -23.72 13.14 -5.64
C LYS A 58 -22.39 12.40 -5.81
N GLY A 59 -22.20 11.65 -6.91
CA GLY A 59 -20.94 10.95 -7.19
C GLY A 59 -19.73 11.88 -7.31
N VAL A 60 -19.88 12.97 -8.07
CA VAL A 60 -18.82 13.98 -8.26
C VAL A 60 -18.49 14.69 -6.94
N GLU A 61 -19.49 15.00 -6.12
CA GLU A 61 -19.28 15.60 -4.80
C GLU A 61 -18.48 14.67 -3.88
N LEU A 62 -18.82 13.37 -3.84
CA LEU A 62 -18.04 12.38 -3.08
C LEU A 62 -16.58 12.32 -3.57
N GLY A 63 -16.35 12.30 -4.89
CA GLY A 63 -15.01 12.33 -5.47
C GLY A 63 -14.20 13.56 -5.05
N LYS A 64 -14.80 14.76 -5.09
CA LYS A 64 -14.17 16.01 -4.66
C LYS A 64 -13.86 16.03 -3.16
N MET A 65 -14.76 15.50 -2.34
CA MET A 65 -14.51 15.37 -0.90
C MET A 65 -13.31 14.47 -0.63
N TRP A 66 -13.18 13.35 -1.35
CA TRP A 66 -12.00 12.48 -1.26
C TRP A 66 -10.72 13.14 -1.73
N GLU A 67 -10.73 13.82 -2.89
CA GLU A 67 -9.55 14.51 -3.42
C GLU A 67 -9.01 15.54 -2.43
N ASN A 68 -9.88 16.41 -1.90
CA ASN A 68 -9.51 17.41 -0.89
C ASN A 68 -8.95 16.74 0.37
N LEU A 69 -9.59 15.66 0.81
CA LEU A 69 -9.17 14.95 2.01
C LEU A 69 -7.80 14.28 1.85
N ILE A 70 -7.56 13.62 0.71
CA ILE A 70 -6.28 12.98 0.38
C ILE A 70 -5.17 14.04 0.37
N LEU A 71 -5.38 15.17 -0.31
CA LEU A 71 -4.42 16.27 -0.38
C LEU A 71 -4.10 16.83 1.00
N GLN A 72 -5.13 17.17 1.77
CA GLN A 72 -4.96 17.73 3.10
C GLN A 72 -4.15 16.77 3.99
N LEU A 73 -4.48 15.48 4.00
CA LEU A 73 -3.74 14.51 4.81
C LEU A 73 -2.28 14.36 4.34
N CYS A 74 -2.05 14.37 3.02
CA CYS A 74 -0.72 14.32 2.44
C CYS A 74 0.17 15.47 2.91
N ASP A 75 -0.36 16.70 2.88
CA ASP A 75 0.40 17.90 3.21
C ASP A 75 0.57 18.05 4.73
N ASP A 76 -0.51 17.93 5.50
CA ASP A 76 -0.51 18.18 6.94
C ASP A 76 0.31 17.13 7.71
N HIS A 77 0.31 15.87 7.25
CA HIS A 77 0.87 14.76 8.03
C HIS A 77 1.90 13.90 7.30
N PHE A 78 2.03 13.97 5.97
CA PHE A 78 2.93 13.08 5.21
C PHE A 78 4.00 13.83 4.42
N PHE A 79 4.28 15.08 4.78
CA PHE A 79 5.35 15.91 4.22
C PHE A 79 5.24 16.13 2.71
N TYR A 80 4.06 15.92 2.11
CA TYR A 80 3.95 15.82 0.66
C TYR A 80 4.42 17.08 -0.06
N GLU A 81 4.00 18.26 0.39
CA GLU A 81 4.52 19.55 -0.09
C GLU A 81 6.07 19.62 -0.12
N GLN A 82 6.75 19.05 0.88
CA GLN A 82 8.22 19.08 0.99
C GLN A 82 8.90 18.07 0.06
N ILE A 83 8.26 16.93 -0.20
CA ILE A 83 8.89 15.79 -0.90
C ILE A 83 8.23 15.40 -2.23
N GLU A 84 7.26 16.17 -2.69
CA GLU A 84 6.50 15.93 -3.94
C GLU A 84 7.47 15.65 -5.09
N SER A 85 8.41 16.58 -5.31
CA SER A 85 9.41 16.56 -6.39
C SER A 85 10.42 15.41 -6.29
N TYR A 86 10.43 14.69 -5.16
CA TYR A 86 11.37 13.62 -4.86
C TYR A 86 10.74 12.23 -4.84
N ASN A 87 9.60 12.01 -5.51
CA ASN A 87 8.91 10.71 -5.55
C ASN A 87 9.88 9.51 -5.71
N LYS A 88 9.59 8.44 -4.98
CA LYS A 88 10.34 7.19 -4.99
C LYS A 88 9.40 6.01 -5.24
N PRO A 89 9.90 4.89 -5.79
CA PRO A 89 9.05 3.75 -6.07
C PRO A 89 8.53 3.02 -4.81
N PHE A 90 9.25 3.09 -3.69
CA PHE A 90 8.83 2.52 -2.40
C PHE A 90 9.59 3.23 -1.26
N LEU A 91 9.16 3.06 0.00
CA LEU A 91 9.73 3.81 1.13
C LEU A 91 11.20 3.46 1.39
N ASP A 92 11.57 2.18 1.34
CA ASP A 92 12.89 1.69 1.73
C ASP A 92 14.01 1.98 0.71
N VAL A 93 13.72 2.66 -0.40
CA VAL A 93 14.70 3.00 -1.46
C VAL A 93 15.92 3.75 -0.92
N LEU A 94 15.70 4.57 0.11
CA LEU A 94 16.74 5.43 0.72
C LEU A 94 17.25 4.91 2.06
N SER A 95 16.85 3.70 2.47
CA SER A 95 17.22 3.09 3.76
C SER A 95 18.72 3.12 4.05
N LYS A 96 19.56 2.93 3.02
CA LYS A 96 21.03 2.99 3.15
C LYS A 96 21.59 4.35 3.56
N TYR A 97 20.80 5.43 3.44
CA TYR A 97 21.18 6.78 3.84
C TYR A 97 20.66 7.13 5.24
N ASP A 98 19.70 6.38 5.77
CA ASP A 98 19.22 6.55 7.13
C ASP A 98 20.29 6.04 8.11
N ASP A 99 20.69 6.89 9.03
CA ASP A 99 21.70 6.57 10.06
C ASP A 99 21.07 6.15 11.39
N GLY A 100 19.75 6.00 11.45
CA GLY A 100 19.04 5.61 12.67
C GLY A 100 19.00 6.71 13.73
N LYS A 101 19.27 7.97 13.36
CA LYS A 101 19.12 9.11 14.26
C LYS A 101 17.70 9.14 14.87
N ASP A 102 17.61 9.41 16.16
CA ASP A 102 16.34 9.72 16.80
C ASP A 102 15.77 11.04 16.23
N LEU A 103 14.53 10.98 15.76
CA LEU A 103 13.84 12.07 15.07
C LEU A 103 12.78 12.76 15.93
N SER A 104 12.65 12.38 17.21
CA SER A 104 11.64 12.92 18.12
C SER A 104 11.70 14.45 18.25
N ASP A 105 12.91 15.02 18.28
CA ASP A 105 13.17 16.47 18.34
C ASP A 105 13.67 17.05 17.00
N TYR A 106 13.49 16.34 15.88
CA TYR A 106 13.98 16.77 14.58
C TYR A 106 13.00 17.73 13.90
N ASP A 107 13.45 18.96 13.62
CA ASP A 107 12.66 19.96 12.91
C ASP A 107 12.80 19.82 11.38
N PHE A 108 11.83 19.14 10.76
CA PHE A 108 11.77 18.94 9.31
C PHE A 108 11.58 20.25 8.52
N ASN A 109 11.10 21.33 9.14
CA ASN A 109 10.91 22.62 8.46
C ASN A 109 12.21 23.43 8.36
N GLN A 110 13.20 23.10 9.20
CA GLN A 110 14.49 23.79 9.28
C GLN A 110 15.65 22.95 8.75
N ASP A 111 15.37 21.76 8.19
CA ASP A 111 16.42 20.87 7.73
C ASP A 111 17.01 21.21 6.36
N GLU A 112 16.54 22.28 5.70
CA GLU A 112 17.03 22.77 4.42
C GLU A 112 17.07 21.67 3.33
N LEU A 113 16.09 20.76 3.30
CA LEU A 113 15.95 19.82 2.20
C LEU A 113 15.79 20.59 0.87
N GLY A 114 16.65 20.29 -0.10
CA GLY A 114 16.59 20.90 -1.42
C GLY A 114 17.54 20.23 -2.42
N PRO A 115 17.64 20.74 -3.66
CA PRO A 115 18.63 20.28 -4.62
C PRO A 115 20.05 20.76 -4.24
N PRO A 116 21.12 20.02 -4.63
CA PRO A 116 21.11 18.75 -5.35
C PRO A 116 20.81 17.55 -4.43
N LEU A 117 20.42 16.42 -5.03
CA LEU A 117 20.18 15.17 -4.30
C LEU A 117 21.51 14.45 -3.97
N ASP A 118 22.31 15.07 -3.12
CA ASP A 118 23.52 14.48 -2.53
C ASP A 118 23.17 13.53 -1.37
N ASP A 119 24.19 12.95 -0.73
CA ASP A 119 23.98 11.97 0.34
C ASP A 119 23.41 12.61 1.61
N ALA A 120 23.59 13.92 1.82
CA ALA A 120 22.98 14.64 2.94
C ALA A 120 21.47 14.83 2.70
N ASN A 121 21.07 15.28 1.51
CA ASN A 121 19.65 15.43 1.18
C ASN A 121 18.93 14.09 1.03
N LYS A 122 19.60 13.03 0.57
CA LYS A 122 19.04 11.67 0.60
C LYS A 122 18.80 11.16 2.02
N ARG A 123 19.66 11.52 2.99
CA ARG A 123 19.44 11.20 4.40
C ARG A 123 18.22 11.90 4.97
N LYS A 124 18.04 13.20 4.68
CA LYS A 124 16.83 13.95 5.05
C LYS A 124 15.55 13.33 4.48
N LEU A 125 15.58 12.92 3.21
CA LEU A 125 14.47 12.17 2.61
C LEU A 125 14.24 10.81 3.29
N ALA A 126 15.31 10.09 3.65
CA ALA A 126 15.21 8.83 4.37
C ALA A 126 14.53 9.00 5.74
N TYR A 127 14.84 10.09 6.47
CA TYR A 127 14.16 10.44 7.72
C TYR A 127 12.65 10.64 7.53
N ARG A 128 12.24 11.40 6.51
CA ARG A 128 10.82 11.59 6.18
C ARG A 128 10.14 10.26 5.83
N HIS A 129 10.80 9.43 5.03
CA HIS A 129 10.28 8.10 4.67
C HIS A 129 10.11 7.19 5.90
N ARG A 130 11.05 7.21 6.86
CA ARG A 130 10.92 6.46 8.11
C ARG A 130 9.74 6.93 8.94
N ILE A 131 9.56 8.24 9.13
CA ILE A 131 8.39 8.78 9.84
C ILE A 131 7.08 8.43 9.11
N ILE A 132 7.07 8.46 7.77
CA ILE A 132 5.90 8.05 6.98
C ILE A 132 5.58 6.57 7.20
N ALA A 133 6.59 5.69 7.20
CA ALA A 133 6.41 4.27 7.50
C ALA A 133 5.84 4.05 8.91
N GLU A 134 6.39 4.76 9.91
CA GLU A 134 5.91 4.71 11.30
C GLU A 134 4.45 5.17 11.42
N LYS A 135 4.09 6.30 10.79
CA LYS A 135 2.71 6.80 10.72
C LYS A 135 1.77 5.80 10.06
N TYR A 136 2.20 5.18 8.96
CA TYR A 136 1.41 4.15 8.30
C TYR A 136 1.14 2.95 9.22
N LEU A 137 2.16 2.47 9.93
CA LEU A 137 2.02 1.36 10.89
C LEU A 137 1.11 1.70 12.08
N GLN A 138 1.17 2.95 12.54
CA GLN A 138 0.31 3.44 13.61
C GLN A 138 -1.16 3.60 13.15
N GLY A 139 -1.42 3.76 11.85
CA GLY A 139 -2.75 3.98 11.32
C GLY A 139 -3.34 5.36 11.69
N LEU A 140 -4.50 5.67 11.11
CA LEU A 140 -5.10 7.00 11.20
C LEU A 140 -5.47 7.44 12.63
N HIS A 141 -5.75 6.49 13.53
CA HIS A 141 -6.20 6.78 14.89
C HIS A 141 -5.14 7.45 15.78
N ASN A 142 -3.87 7.34 15.41
CA ASN A 142 -2.76 8.00 16.09
C ASN A 142 -2.35 9.32 15.44
N ILE A 143 -2.88 9.61 14.25
CA ILE A 143 -2.55 10.81 13.46
C ILE A 143 -3.61 11.89 13.68
N LEU A 144 -4.86 11.51 13.91
CA LEU A 144 -6.02 12.40 13.83
C LEU A 144 -6.92 12.28 15.05
N ASP A 145 -7.67 13.34 15.30
CA ASP A 145 -8.68 13.36 16.35
C ASP A 145 -9.90 12.49 16.00
N GLN A 146 -10.70 12.17 17.02
CA GLN A 146 -11.87 11.30 16.88
C GLN A 146 -13.00 11.91 16.03
N GLU A 147 -13.13 13.23 15.98
CA GLU A 147 -14.15 13.91 15.17
C GLU A 147 -13.80 13.78 13.69
N THR A 148 -12.53 14.05 13.35
CA THR A 148 -11.98 13.89 12.01
C THR A 148 -12.14 12.45 11.51
N ILE A 149 -11.80 11.45 12.32
CA ILE A 149 -12.00 10.03 11.97
C ILE A 149 -13.48 9.70 11.69
N LYS A 150 -14.41 10.26 12.47
CA LYS A 150 -15.85 10.06 12.23
C LYS A 150 -16.31 10.65 10.91
N VAL A 151 -15.83 11.85 10.55
CA VAL A 151 -16.14 12.48 9.26
C VAL A 151 -15.66 11.60 8.11
N TRP A 152 -14.48 11.03 8.22
CA TRP A 152 -13.89 10.21 7.16
C TRP A 152 -14.58 8.86 7.03
N ASN A 153 -14.88 8.19 8.15
CA ASN A 153 -15.67 6.96 8.14
C ASN A 153 -17.06 7.18 7.54
N ASN A 154 -17.67 8.34 7.79
CA ASN A 154 -18.94 8.71 7.16
C ASN A 154 -18.79 8.90 5.64
N LEU A 155 -17.70 9.53 5.18
CA LEU A 155 -17.41 9.65 3.75
C LEU A 155 -17.19 8.27 3.10
N TYR A 156 -16.43 7.39 3.74
CA TYR A 156 -16.25 6.00 3.32
C TYR A 156 -17.59 5.28 3.18
N ASN A 157 -18.43 5.31 4.21
CA ASN A 157 -19.73 4.62 4.18
C ASN A 157 -20.66 5.16 3.10
N LYS A 158 -20.74 6.49 2.93
CA LYS A 158 -21.54 7.12 1.87
C LYS A 158 -21.03 6.78 0.47
N THR A 159 -19.71 6.71 0.32
CA THR A 159 -19.08 6.34 -0.96
C THR A 159 -19.35 4.88 -1.27
N ASP A 160 -19.10 3.97 -0.32
CA ASP A 160 -19.32 2.54 -0.47
C ASP A 160 -20.80 2.21 -0.75
N GLU A 161 -21.75 2.91 -0.11
CA GLU A 161 -23.18 2.81 -0.43
C GLU A 161 -23.48 3.32 -1.85
N TYR A 162 -22.93 4.47 -2.24
CA TYR A 162 -23.12 5.01 -3.58
C TYR A 162 -22.54 4.10 -4.66
N THR A 163 -21.41 3.45 -4.38
CA THR A 163 -20.68 2.61 -5.33
C THR A 163 -21.05 1.12 -5.26
N ASP A 164 -22.27 0.78 -4.81
CA ASP A 164 -22.76 -0.59 -4.73
C ASP A 164 -21.80 -1.57 -4.03
N LYS A 165 -21.21 -1.12 -2.91
CA LYS A 165 -20.30 -1.91 -2.08
C LYS A 165 -18.95 -2.24 -2.72
N TRP A 166 -18.49 -1.45 -3.69
CA TRP A 166 -17.17 -1.61 -4.30
C TRP A 166 -16.03 -1.67 -3.27
N LEU A 167 -15.94 -0.68 -2.37
CA LEU A 167 -14.83 -0.56 -1.42
C LEU A 167 -14.80 -1.74 -0.43
N SER A 168 -15.97 -2.09 0.12
CA SER A 168 -16.10 -3.23 1.03
C SER A 168 -15.85 -4.57 0.34
N SER A 169 -16.22 -4.71 -0.94
CA SER A 169 -15.96 -5.90 -1.76
C SER A 169 -14.48 -6.05 -2.10
N ALA A 170 -13.80 -4.96 -2.47
CA ALA A 170 -12.35 -4.93 -2.67
C ALA A 170 -11.60 -5.34 -1.40
N ARG A 171 -12.01 -4.81 -0.25
CA ARG A 171 -11.44 -5.17 1.06
C ARG A 171 -11.68 -6.64 1.40
N ALA A 172 -12.89 -7.17 1.15
CA ALA A 172 -13.18 -8.58 1.37
C ALA A 172 -12.31 -9.50 0.51
N CYS A 173 -12.06 -9.13 -0.75
CA CYS A 173 -11.19 -9.88 -1.65
C CYS A 173 -9.74 -9.88 -1.16
N LEU A 174 -9.21 -8.74 -0.71
CA LEU A 174 -7.88 -8.64 -0.09
C LEU A 174 -7.76 -9.50 1.18
N THR A 175 -8.78 -9.52 2.04
CA THR A 175 -8.84 -10.36 3.24
C THR A 175 -8.82 -11.85 2.88
N GLU A 176 -9.60 -12.27 1.88
CA GLU A 176 -9.61 -13.66 1.42
C GLU A 176 -8.25 -14.08 0.85
N CYS A 177 -7.64 -13.21 0.03
CA CYS A 177 -6.29 -13.40 -0.47
C CYS A 177 -5.25 -13.50 0.64
N SER A 178 -5.44 -12.82 1.78
CA SER A 178 -4.52 -12.87 2.93
C SER A 178 -4.56 -14.21 3.69
N GLY A 179 -5.50 -15.10 3.36
CA GLY A 179 -5.63 -16.42 4.01
C GLY A 179 -6.31 -16.39 5.38
N GLU A 180 -6.79 -15.23 5.85
CA GLU A 180 -7.42 -15.05 7.16
C GLU A 180 -8.69 -15.90 7.36
N ASN A 181 -9.29 -16.42 6.29
CA ASN A 181 -10.52 -17.22 6.33
C ASN A 181 -10.33 -18.75 6.27
N LYS A 182 -9.09 -19.26 6.15
CA LYS A 182 -8.88 -20.72 5.96
C LYS A 182 -8.90 -21.56 7.25
N ASP A 183 -8.82 -20.92 8.42
CA ASP A 183 -8.79 -21.63 9.71
C ASP A 183 -10.16 -21.79 10.40
N VAL A 184 -11.22 -21.10 9.94
CA VAL A 184 -12.55 -21.17 10.58
C VAL A 184 -13.49 -22.20 9.91
N VAL A 185 -13.33 -22.45 8.60
CA VAL A 185 -14.21 -23.38 7.86
C VAL A 185 -13.75 -24.84 7.95
N SER A 186 -12.46 -25.07 8.25
CA SER A 186 -11.91 -26.42 8.41
C SER A 186 -12.34 -27.12 9.72
N SER A 187 -12.98 -26.39 10.65
CA SER A 187 -13.34 -26.93 11.98
C SER A 187 -14.80 -27.35 12.15
N ILE A 188 -15.68 -27.20 11.15
CA ILE A 188 -17.12 -27.52 11.29
C ILE A 188 -17.56 -28.71 10.42
N THR A 189 -16.69 -29.26 9.57
CA THR A 189 -17.03 -30.46 8.78
C THR A 189 -15.87 -31.45 8.82
N TYR A 190 -16.19 -32.68 9.23
CA TYR A 190 -15.33 -33.85 9.49
C TYR A 190 -14.83 -34.01 10.92
N ALA A 191 -15.78 -34.31 11.82
CA ALA A 191 -15.52 -35.37 12.78
C ALA A 191 -15.22 -36.67 12.00
N ASN A 192 -14.10 -37.30 12.32
CA ASN A 192 -13.63 -38.62 11.87
C ASN A 192 -12.96 -38.67 10.48
N THR A 193 -11.65 -38.44 10.43
CA THR A 193 -10.64 -39.44 10.05
C THR A 193 -9.24 -38.84 10.12
N SER A 194 -8.34 -39.54 10.80
CA SER A 194 -6.93 -39.22 10.89
C SER A 194 -6.30 -39.06 9.52
N THR A 195 -5.83 -37.85 9.20
CA THR A 195 -4.80 -37.64 8.19
C THR A 195 -3.87 -36.56 8.72
N ASP A 196 -2.62 -36.95 8.94
CA ASP A 196 -1.49 -36.06 9.15
C ASP A 196 -1.32 -35.14 7.94
N SER A 197 -2.10 -34.05 7.85
CA SER A 197 -1.79 -33.00 6.89
C SER A 197 -0.69 -32.15 7.52
N ILE A 198 0.55 -32.43 7.14
CA ILE A 198 1.67 -31.53 7.36
C ILE A 198 1.27 -30.21 6.70
N ASN A 199 0.80 -29.28 7.51
CA ASN A 199 0.28 -27.99 7.07
C ASN A 199 1.49 -27.19 6.62
N ALA A 200 1.90 -27.38 5.36
CA ALA A 200 2.87 -26.51 4.71
C ALA A 200 2.37 -25.09 4.94
N LYS A 201 3.13 -24.28 5.70
CA LYS A 201 2.70 -22.93 6.05
C LYS A 201 2.48 -22.18 4.74
N HIS A 202 1.22 -21.98 4.38
CA HIS A 202 0.83 -21.23 3.20
C HIS A 202 0.90 -19.76 3.57
N HIS A 203 1.83 -19.05 2.97
CA HIS A 203 1.96 -17.62 3.15
C HIS A 203 1.29 -16.92 1.98
N HIS A 204 0.47 -15.92 2.30
CA HIS A 204 -0.17 -15.09 1.32
C HIS A 204 0.30 -13.65 1.52
N VAL A 205 0.62 -12.97 0.41
CA VAL A 205 1.10 -11.57 0.46
C VAL A 205 0.34 -10.75 -0.57
N ASN A 206 -0.30 -9.68 -0.12
CA ASN A 206 -0.84 -8.64 -0.99
C ASN A 206 0.24 -7.58 -1.26
N VAL A 207 0.43 -7.27 -2.54
CA VAL A 207 1.34 -6.24 -3.04
C VAL A 207 0.53 -5.26 -3.87
N LEU A 208 0.67 -3.97 -3.56
CA LEU A 208 0.04 -2.90 -4.32
C LEU A 208 1.06 -2.30 -5.29
N VAL A 209 0.74 -2.26 -6.58
CA VAL A 209 1.50 -1.58 -7.61
C VAL A 209 0.57 -0.61 -8.31
N THR A 210 0.81 0.69 -8.15
CA THR A 210 -0.07 1.72 -8.70
C THR A 210 0.69 2.65 -9.63
N ALA A 211 -0.03 3.20 -10.61
CA ALA A 211 0.46 4.32 -11.40
C ALA A 211 0.81 5.50 -10.47
N GLY A 212 0.00 5.76 -9.43
CA GLY A 212 0.05 6.89 -8.48
C GLY A 212 1.41 7.19 -7.85
N SER A 213 1.66 8.45 -7.46
CA SER A 213 2.83 8.81 -6.63
C SER A 213 2.75 8.17 -5.24
N LEU A 214 3.90 7.78 -4.68
CA LEU A 214 3.98 6.92 -3.49
C LEU A 214 3.24 7.45 -2.27
N ILE A 215 3.43 8.73 -1.92
CA ILE A 215 2.89 9.28 -0.67
C ILE A 215 1.35 9.35 -0.69
N PRO A 216 0.71 9.93 -1.72
CA PRO A 216 -0.75 9.83 -1.89
C PRO A 216 -1.27 8.40 -1.89
N SER A 217 -0.55 7.44 -2.48
CA SER A 217 -0.98 6.03 -2.47
C SER A 217 -0.96 5.42 -1.07
N LEU A 218 0.05 5.73 -0.26
CA LEU A 218 0.09 5.31 1.15
C LEU A 218 -1.05 5.94 1.96
N VAL A 219 -1.33 7.24 1.74
CA VAL A 219 -2.45 7.96 2.35
C VAL A 219 -3.80 7.36 1.93
N LYS A 220 -3.98 7.02 0.65
CA LYS A 220 -5.16 6.31 0.17
C LYS A 220 -5.32 4.95 0.87
N CYS A 221 -4.25 4.16 1.04
CA CYS A 221 -4.35 2.90 1.77
C CYS A 221 -4.92 3.10 3.19
N LEU A 222 -4.47 4.13 3.90
CA LEU A 222 -4.99 4.46 5.23
C LEU A 222 -6.46 4.89 5.20
N LEU A 223 -6.80 5.81 4.29
CA LEU A 223 -8.15 6.37 4.14
C LEU A 223 -9.21 5.35 3.72
N PHE A 224 -8.81 4.36 2.93
CA PHE A 224 -9.69 3.31 2.40
C PHE A 224 -9.55 1.98 3.17
N HIS A 225 -8.95 2.00 4.38
CA HIS A 225 -8.83 0.85 5.28
C HIS A 225 -8.13 -0.38 4.67
N LEU A 226 -7.10 -0.13 3.85
CA LEU A 226 -6.25 -1.12 3.21
C LEU A 226 -4.94 -1.36 3.98
N ASP A 227 -4.60 -0.47 4.91
CA ASP A 227 -3.36 -0.46 5.70
C ASP A 227 -3.15 -1.72 6.55
N SER A 228 -4.23 -2.33 7.03
CA SER A 228 -4.16 -3.60 7.76
C SER A 228 -3.94 -4.83 6.86
N LEU A 229 -4.16 -4.70 5.54
CA LEU A 229 -4.11 -5.80 4.57
C LEU A 229 -2.91 -5.71 3.63
N ILE A 230 -2.36 -4.50 3.45
CA ILE A 230 -1.19 -4.20 2.63
C ILE A 230 -0.22 -3.39 3.47
N THR A 231 0.91 -3.98 3.82
CA THR A 231 1.95 -3.29 4.60
C THR A 231 2.63 -2.20 3.76
N HIS A 232 3.17 -1.17 4.40
CA HIS A 232 3.86 -0.08 3.69
C HIS A 232 5.04 -0.57 2.82
N GLY A 233 5.71 -1.67 3.20
CA GLY A 233 6.78 -2.30 2.43
C GLY A 233 6.29 -3.02 1.16
N ASN A 234 4.98 -3.22 1.03
CA ASN A 234 4.32 -3.85 -0.10
C ASN A 234 3.59 -2.85 -1.00
N VAL A 235 3.80 -1.54 -0.82
CA VAL A 235 3.24 -0.49 -1.67
C VAL A 235 4.30 0.05 -2.62
N TYR A 236 4.04 -0.06 -3.91
CA TYR A 236 4.94 0.34 -4.99
C TYR A 236 4.29 1.37 -5.89
N SER A 237 4.98 2.49 -6.07
CA SER A 237 4.67 3.52 -7.06
C SER A 237 5.46 3.26 -8.34
N SER A 238 4.75 3.16 -9.45
CA SER A 238 5.36 3.14 -10.79
C SER A 238 5.52 4.56 -11.38
N TRP A 239 5.06 5.59 -10.66
CA TRP A 239 5.17 6.98 -11.07
C TRP A 239 6.63 7.40 -11.21
N LYS A 240 6.99 7.76 -12.44
CA LYS A 240 8.28 8.38 -12.73
C LYS A 240 8.07 9.87 -12.94
N TRP A 241 8.70 10.67 -12.09
CA TRP A 241 9.10 12.02 -12.48
C TRP A 241 10.52 12.02 -13.03
N GLY A 242 10.61 12.29 -14.33
CA GLY A 242 11.82 12.74 -14.99
C GLY A 242 11.72 14.24 -15.26
N LYS A 243 12.12 15.08 -14.30
CA LYS A 243 12.55 16.46 -14.55
C LYS A 243 13.69 16.83 -13.60
N PHE A 244 14.87 16.27 -13.85
CA PHE A 244 16.08 17.07 -13.67
C PHE A 244 16.17 18.01 -14.88
N ASN A 245 15.33 19.06 -14.91
CA ASN A 245 15.61 20.20 -15.75
C ASN A 245 16.50 21.14 -14.96
N VAL A 246 17.76 21.21 -15.41
CA VAL A 246 18.73 22.25 -15.10
C VAL A 246 18.04 23.62 -15.10
N PRO A 247 18.29 24.54 -14.15
CA PRO A 247 17.82 25.91 -14.27
C PRO A 247 18.54 26.59 -15.44
N MET A 248 17.80 26.85 -16.52
CA MET A 248 17.99 28.08 -17.28
C MET A 248 17.18 29.17 -16.59
N ASP A 249 17.82 30.31 -16.47
CA ASP A 249 17.46 31.50 -15.72
C ASP A 249 16.12 32.14 -16.14
N GLN A 250 15.55 32.89 -15.18
CA GLN A 250 14.55 33.96 -15.25
C GLN A 250 13.05 33.65 -15.26
N GLY A 251 12.39 34.26 -14.27
CA GLY A 251 11.15 35.00 -14.50
C GLY A 251 9.88 34.39 -13.90
N SER A 252 9.62 34.75 -12.63
CA SER A 252 8.29 34.98 -12.05
C SER A 252 7.09 34.23 -12.66
N LEU A 253 6.58 33.21 -11.98
CA LEU A 253 5.18 32.77 -12.06
C LEU A 253 4.81 32.05 -10.75
N GLN A 254 3.66 32.40 -10.18
CA GLN A 254 3.14 31.87 -8.91
C GLN A 254 2.87 30.36 -8.98
N PRO A 255 3.07 29.58 -7.90
CA PRO A 255 2.54 28.23 -7.83
C PRO A 255 1.04 28.30 -7.48
N SER A 256 0.21 28.56 -8.49
CA SER A 256 -1.23 28.35 -8.40
C SER A 256 -1.60 27.04 -9.10
N GLN A 257 -2.22 26.17 -8.32
CA GLN A 257 -3.05 25.04 -8.72
C GLN A 257 -2.32 23.72 -9.00
N CYS A 258 -2.42 22.87 -7.97
CA CYS A 258 -2.26 21.43 -7.96
C CYS A 258 -2.99 20.76 -9.13
N SER A 259 -2.35 20.70 -10.30
CA SER A 259 -2.84 19.99 -11.49
C SER A 259 -2.23 18.58 -11.63
N LEU A 260 -1.71 18.01 -10.53
CA LEU A 260 -0.93 16.76 -10.55
C LEU A 260 -1.70 15.55 -9.98
N LEU A 261 -2.83 15.75 -9.29
CA LEU A 261 -3.78 14.66 -8.99
C LEU A 261 -4.76 14.35 -10.13
N CYS A 262 -4.84 15.18 -11.17
CA CYS A 262 -5.81 15.00 -12.27
C CYS A 262 -5.20 14.41 -13.55
N ASN A 263 -3.87 14.20 -13.61
CA ASN A 263 -3.24 13.48 -14.71
C ASN A 263 -3.05 12.00 -14.33
N TRP A 264 -4.18 11.34 -14.05
CA TRP A 264 -4.36 9.89 -13.89
C TRP A 264 -5.61 9.43 -14.65
#